data_AF-A0A6B0ZTQ1-F1
#
_entry.id   AF-A0A6B0ZTQ1-F1
#
_cell.length_a   1.000
_cell.length_b   1.000
_cell.length_c   1.000
_cell.angle_alpha   90.00
_cell.angle_beta   90.00
_cell.angle_gamma   90.00
#
_symmetry.space_group_name_H-M   'P 1'
#
loop_
_entity.id
_entity.type
_entity.pdbx_description
1 polymer ?
#
loop_
_entity_poly.entity_id
_entity_poly.type
_entity_poly.pdbx_seq_one_letter_code
_entity_poly.pdbx_strand_id
1 'polypeptide(L)' 'MTGLEFDDLTAGKRLSGVVADGDVTVVAVDVHGTGSATLTYRSASGGLGERIVTLDDLARI' A
#
# COMPACT_ATOMS: atom_id res chain seq x y z
N MET A 1 1.68 16.80 -9.82
CA MET A 1 1.86 15.37 -9.50
C MET A 1 0.90 15.07 -8.38
N THR A 2 -0.21 14.41 -8.67
CA THR A 2 -1.06 13.85 -7.61
C THR A 2 -0.48 12.48 -7.27
N GLY A 3 0.15 12.38 -6.09
CA GLY A 3 0.56 11.10 -5.50
C GLY A 3 -0.67 10.27 -5.12
N LEU A 4 -0.46 9.01 -4.71
CA LEU A 4 -1.54 8.19 -4.20
C LEU A 4 -2.14 8.80 -2.92
N GLU A 5 -3.46 8.70 -2.76
CA GLU A 5 -4.15 8.95 -1.49
C GLU A 5 -4.59 7.63 -0.84
N PHE A 6 -5.03 7.67 0.43
CA PHE A 6 -5.50 6.45 1.12
C PHE A 6 -6.72 5.83 0.41
N ASP A 7 -7.63 6.66 -0.12
CA ASP A 7 -8.82 6.21 -0.83
C ASP A 7 -8.49 5.55 -2.18
N ASP A 8 -7.29 5.77 -2.71
CA ASP A 8 -6.82 5.09 -3.91
C ASP A 8 -6.36 3.65 -3.63
N LEU A 9 -6.17 3.26 -2.36
CA LEU A 9 -5.71 1.93 -1.97
C LEU A 9 -6.89 0.96 -1.87
N THR A 10 -7.23 0.32 -3.00
CA THR A 10 -8.33 -0.63 -3.08
C THR A 10 -7.82 -2.07 -3.21
N ALA A 11 -8.54 -3.03 -2.61
CA ALA A 11 -8.21 -4.45 -2.73
C ALA A 11 -8.11 -4.88 -4.20
N GLY A 12 -7.07 -5.63 -4.54
CA GLY A 12 -6.73 -6.04 -5.91
C GLY A 12 -5.87 -5.04 -6.67
N LYS A 13 -5.70 -3.80 -6.19
CA LYS A 13 -4.79 -2.83 -6.82
C LYS A 13 -3.35 -3.31 -6.77
N ARG A 14 -2.60 -3.07 -7.84
CA ARG A 14 -1.16 -3.37 -7.89
C ARG A 14 -0.37 -2.11 -7.56
N LEU A 15 0.61 -2.23 -6.67
CA LEU A 15 1.46 -1.14 -6.20
C LEU A 15 2.94 -1.52 -6.33
N SER A 16 3.75 -0.60 -6.83
CA SER A 16 5.22 -0.68 -6.80
C SER A 16 5.76 0.01 -5.55
N GLY A 17 6.95 -0.35 -5.08
CA GLY A 17 7.64 0.39 -4.01
C GLY A 17 7.12 0.18 -2.58
N VAL A 18 6.05 -0.60 -2.38
CA VAL A 18 5.58 -1.03 -1.06
C VAL A 18 6.62 -1.93 -0.37
N VAL A 19 7.25 -2.81 -1.14
CA VAL A 19 8.40 -3.63 -0.74
C VAL A 19 9.58 -3.35 -1.67
N ALA A 20 10.79 -3.71 -1.25
CA ALA A 20 11.97 -3.57 -2.09
C ALA A 20 11.95 -4.52 -3.30
N ASP A 21 11.32 -5.69 -3.16
CA ASP A 21 11.31 -6.74 -4.18
C ASP A 21 9.98 -6.78 -4.94
N GLY A 22 9.91 -5.93 -5.97
CA GLY A 22 8.84 -5.93 -6.96
C GLY A 22 7.49 -5.37 -6.49
N ASP A 23 6.48 -5.57 -7.33
CA ASP A 23 5.13 -5.10 -7.08
C ASP A 23 4.39 -6.01 -6.09
N VAL A 24 3.42 -5.42 -5.40
CA VAL A 24 2.48 -6.11 -4.53
C VAL A 24 1.05 -5.90 -4.98
N THR A 25 0.17 -6.81 -4.59
CA THR A 25 -1.29 -6.64 -4.70
C THR A 25 -1.83 -6.22 -3.34
N VAL A 26 -2.58 -5.12 -3.28
CA VAL A 26 -3.33 -4.71 -2.08
C VAL A 26 -4.34 -5.80 -1.74
N VAL A 27 -4.35 -6.24 -0.50
CA VAL A 27 -5.31 -7.22 0.02
C VAL A 27 -6.35 -6.53 0.89
N ALA A 28 -5.91 -5.67 1.82
CA ALA A 28 -6.78 -4.91 2.69
C ALA A 28 -6.08 -3.61 3.11
N VAL A 29 -6.88 -2.62 3.47
CA VAL A 29 -6.44 -1.33 3.97
C VAL A 29 -7.31 -0.95 5.14
N ASP A 30 -6.68 -0.57 6.25
CA ASP A 30 -7.34 -0.05 7.43
C ASP A 30 -6.78 1.34 7.75
N VAL A 31 -7.61 2.38 7.64
CA VAL A 31 -7.19 3.78 7.73
C VAL A 31 -7.30 4.28 9.17
N HIS A 32 -6.19 4.82 9.69
CA HIS A 32 -6.07 5.30 11.06
C HIS A 32 -6.12 6.83 11.10
N GLY A 33 -7.33 7.37 10.90
CA GLY A 33 -7.53 8.82 10.81
C GLY A 33 -6.94 9.40 9.53
N THR A 34 -6.32 10.59 9.59
CA THR A 34 -5.89 11.31 8.37
C THR A 34 -4.42 11.11 8.00
N GLY A 35 -3.64 10.38 8.80
CA GLY A 35 -2.18 10.38 8.71
C GLY A 35 -1.55 9.05 8.28
N SER A 36 -2.24 7.93 8.48
CA SER A 36 -1.68 6.61 8.19
C SER A 36 -2.76 5.57 7.93
N ALA A 37 -2.33 4.46 7.33
CA ALA A 37 -3.13 3.25 7.18
C ALA A 37 -2.27 2.00 7.37
N THR A 38 -2.87 0.92 7.84
CA THR A 38 -2.27 -0.43 7.72
C THR A 38 -2.63 -0.99 6.34
N LEU A 39 -1.61 -1.27 5.53
CA LEU A 39 -1.74 -1.95 4.25
C LEU A 39 -1.36 -3.42 4.42
N THR A 40 -2.32 -4.31 4.22
CA THR A 40 -2.04 -5.74 3.99
C THR A 40 -1.87 -5.97 2.49
N TYR A 41 -0.82 -6.67 2.09
CA TYR A 41 -0.50 -6.91 0.69
C TYR A 41 -0.10 -8.37 0.44
N ARG A 42 -0.20 -8.78 -0.82
CA ARG A 42 0.35 -10.05 -1.34
C ARG A 42 1.51 -9.77 -2.28
N SER A 43 2.68 -10.34 -2.00
CA SER A 43 3.86 -10.24 -2.86
C SER A 43 3.67 -11.03 -4.16
N ALA A 44 4.55 -10.79 -5.14
CA ALA A 44 4.58 -11.57 -6.38
C ALA A 44 4.88 -13.08 -6.14
N SER A 45 5.61 -13.41 -5.08
CA SER A 45 5.85 -14.80 -4.64
C SER A 45 4.64 -15.45 -3.97
N GLY A 46 3.53 -14.71 -3.79
CA GLY A 46 2.29 -15.19 -3.19
C GLY A 46 2.21 -15.08 -1.67
N GLY A 47 3.28 -14.60 -1.02
CA GLY A 47 3.31 -14.37 0.43
C GLY A 47 2.47 -13.16 0.85
N LEU A 48 1.91 -13.20 2.05
CA LEU A 48 1.22 -12.06 2.65
C LEU A 48 2.16 -11.29 3.58
N GLY A 49 2.00 -9.97 3.61
CA GLY A 49 2.71 -9.08 4.51
C GLY A 49 1.85 -7.87 4.89
N GLU A 50 2.35 -7.11 5.86
CA GLU A 50 1.72 -5.88 6.33
C GLU A 50 2.74 -4.74 6.43
N ARG A 51 2.27 -3.51 6.27
CA ARG A 51 3.07 -2.30 6.47
C ARG A 51 2.16 -1.14 6.88
N ILE A 52 2.63 -0.30 7.79
CA ILE A 52 2.02 1.01 8.03
C ILE A 52 2.53 1.96 6.93
N VAL A 53 1.61 2.61 6.22
CA VAL A 53 1.90 3.60 5.19
C VAL A 53 1.39 4.98 5.64
N THR A 54 2.19 6.00 5.37
CA THR A 54 1.87 7.41 5.62
C THR A 54 1.63 8.15 4.30
N LEU A 55 1.12 9.39 4.34
CA LEU A 55 1.01 10.23 3.14
C LEU A 55 2.36 10.44 2.44
N ASP A 56 3.45 10.52 3.20
CA ASP A 56 4.81 10.64 2.64
C ASP A 56 5.27 9.34 1.95
N ASP A 57 4.89 8.17 2.48
CA ASP A 57 5.12 6.90 1.79
C ASP A 57 4.32 6.84 0.48
N LEU A 58 3.04 7.25 0.51
CA LEU A 58 2.17 7.24 -0.67
C LEU A 58 2.63 8.21 -1.76
N ALA A 59 3.28 9.30 -1.40
CA ALA A 59 3.90 10.21 -2.38
C ALA A 59 5.10 9.58 -3.12
N ARG A 60 5.61 8.44 -2.62
CA ARG A 60 6.77 7.72 -3.18
C ARG A 60 6.41 6.36 -3.79
N ILE A 61 5.16 5.92 -3.65
CA ILE A 61 4.57 4.69 -4.20
C ILE A 61 3.88 5.02 -5.51
#